data_AF-A0A0D0RY73-F1
#
_entry.id   AF-A0A0D0RY73-F1
#
_cell.length_a   1.000
_cell.length_b   1.000
_cell.length_c   1.000
_cell.angle_alpha   90.00
_cell.angle_beta   90.00
_cell.angle_gamma   90.00
#
_symmetry.space_group_name_H-M   'P 1'
#
loop_
_entity.id
_entity.type
_entity.pdbx_description
1 polymer ?
#
loop_
_entity_poly.entity_id
_entity_poly.type
_entity_poly.pdbx_seq_one_letter_code
_entity_poly.pdbx_strand_id
1 'polypeptide(L)'
;MAHHFFIQGPLGAGKTLMMSLFAHYWREKVRARGGDIQLFSNYGLKDSIPLEHYTDWYKVAEAQGSICCWDEAQMAFSNRKWSKYGATIATEVMMFTRKMKSVQIYCSPSINNVDSRIRQIVEVLINVRKIGDRGFAIHFMDYQTGEFMHRQFLPMWKAKKIFKLGLYDTDTMVLGFPLPSTEREGNEFFETLEEIHDKARGTVRRAAHELLTGAAAL
;
A
#
# COMPACT_ATOMS: atom_id res chain seq x y z
N MET A 1 -10.15 2.37 11.22
CA MET A 1 -9.52 1.20 10.57
C MET A 1 -8.17 1.66 10.07
N ALA A 2 -7.10 0.91 10.38
CA ALA A 2 -5.77 1.27 9.93
C ALA A 2 -5.64 1.05 8.42
N HIS A 3 -5.09 2.04 7.72
CA HIS A 3 -4.81 2.05 6.29
C HIS A 3 -3.31 1.93 6.03
N HIS A 4 -2.43 2.31 6.97
CA HIS A 4 -0.97 2.26 6.76
C HIS A 4 -0.28 1.33 7.76
N PHE A 5 0.28 0.24 7.24
CA PHE A 5 1.03 -0.76 7.99
C PHE A 5 2.49 -0.73 7.57
N PHE A 6 3.42 -0.77 8.53
CA PHE A 6 4.85 -0.80 8.25
C PHE A 6 5.48 -2.05 8.85
N ILE A 7 6.13 -2.87 8.01
CA ILE A 7 6.81 -4.09 8.42
C ILE A 7 8.32 -3.83 8.43
N GLN A 8 8.96 -4.04 9.59
CA GLN A 8 10.39 -3.84 9.74
C GLN A 8 11.11 -5.04 10.38
N GLY A 9 12.43 -5.05 10.22
CA GLY A 9 13.31 -6.15 10.66
C GLY A 9 14.56 -6.26 9.78
N PRO A 10 15.61 -6.96 10.24
CA PRO A 10 16.85 -7.08 9.48
C PRO A 10 16.65 -7.75 8.10
N LEU A 11 17.65 -7.64 7.22
CA LEU A 11 17.67 -8.39 5.96
C LEU A 11 17.54 -9.90 6.25
N GLY A 12 16.76 -10.61 5.43
CA GLY A 12 16.47 -12.03 5.65
C GLY A 12 15.53 -12.34 6.84
N ALA A 13 14.97 -11.33 7.51
CA ALA A 13 14.02 -11.55 8.61
C ALA A 13 12.65 -12.10 8.15
N GLY A 14 12.37 -12.14 6.85
CA GLY A 14 11.09 -12.61 6.30
C GLY A 14 10.02 -11.52 6.19
N LYS A 15 10.42 -10.24 6.11
CA LYS A 15 9.48 -9.11 6.01
C LYS A 15 8.61 -9.16 4.74
N THR A 16 9.23 -9.33 3.58
CA THR A 16 8.53 -9.46 2.28
C THR A 16 7.55 -10.64 2.28
N LEU A 17 7.96 -11.77 2.86
CA LEU A 17 7.07 -12.90 3.08
C LEU A 17 5.86 -12.53 3.96
N MET A 18 6.07 -11.83 5.09
CA MET A 18 4.98 -11.44 5.97
C MET A 18 4.04 -10.44 5.28
N MET A 19 4.58 -9.48 4.54
CA MET A 19 3.80 -8.53 3.73
C MET A 19 2.93 -9.27 2.71
N SER A 20 3.55 -10.14 1.91
CA SER A 20 2.85 -10.95 0.89
C SER A 20 1.76 -11.81 1.54
N LEU A 21 2.09 -12.48 2.65
CA LEU A 21 1.15 -13.30 3.39
C LEU A 21 -0.05 -12.50 3.90
N PHE A 22 0.16 -11.31 4.49
CA PHE A 22 -0.94 -10.50 4.99
C PHE A 22 -1.84 -9.99 3.87
N ALA A 23 -1.26 -9.54 2.75
CA ALA A 23 -2.02 -9.10 1.59
C ALA A 23 -2.95 -10.20 1.06
N HIS A 24 -2.40 -11.39 0.80
CA HIS A 24 -3.19 -12.54 0.36
C HIS A 24 -4.19 -13.01 1.41
N TYR A 25 -3.79 -13.08 2.69
CA TYR A 25 -4.67 -13.53 3.77
C TYR A 25 -5.89 -12.62 3.94
N TRP A 26 -5.71 -11.29 3.87
CA TRP A 26 -6.84 -10.36 3.92
C TRP A 26 -7.71 -10.44 2.68
N ARG A 27 -7.12 -10.64 1.49
CA ARG A 27 -7.89 -10.89 0.26
C ARG A 27 -8.76 -12.13 0.36
N GLU A 28 -8.20 -13.24 0.82
CA GLU A 28 -8.94 -14.50 1.00
C GLU A 28 -10.06 -14.37 2.05
N LYS A 29 -9.86 -13.57 3.09
CA LYS A 29 -10.93 -13.25 4.05
C LYS A 29 -12.09 -12.48 3.43
N VAL A 30 -11.81 -11.57 2.50
CA VAL A 30 -12.85 -10.82 1.78
C VAL A 30 -13.57 -11.73 0.78
N ARG A 31 -12.82 -12.58 0.06
CA ARG A 31 -13.37 -13.63 -0.84
C ARG A 31 -14.31 -14.59 -0.14
N ALA A 32 -13.96 -15.04 1.06
CA ALA A 32 -14.83 -15.88 1.87
C ALA A 32 -16.16 -15.20 2.26
N ARG A 33 -16.25 -13.87 2.13
CA ARG A 33 -17.47 -13.07 2.37
C ARG A 33 -18.16 -12.61 1.07
N GLY A 34 -17.72 -13.10 -0.08
CA GLY A 34 -18.31 -12.79 -1.39
C GLY A 34 -17.80 -11.51 -2.05
N GLY A 35 -16.74 -10.88 -1.53
CA GLY A 35 -16.07 -9.74 -2.19
C GLY A 35 -14.75 -10.15 -2.86
N ASP A 36 -14.10 -9.24 -3.57
CA ASP A 36 -12.68 -9.37 -3.93
C ASP A 36 -11.97 -8.04 -3.71
N ILE A 37 -10.68 -8.10 -3.41
CA ILE A 37 -9.83 -6.91 -3.33
C ILE A 37 -8.65 -7.07 -4.27
N GLN A 38 -8.33 -6.00 -4.98
CA GLN A 38 -7.21 -5.97 -5.90
C GLN A 38 -5.91 -5.74 -5.13
N LEU A 39 -4.87 -6.46 -5.53
CA LEU A 39 -3.52 -6.29 -4.99
C LEU A 39 -2.69 -5.48 -5.98
N PHE A 40 -1.86 -4.58 -5.46
CA PHE A 40 -0.90 -3.79 -6.21
C PHE A 40 0.47 -3.89 -5.55
N SER A 41 1.55 -3.85 -6.31
CA SER A 41 2.90 -3.92 -5.72
C SER A 41 4.00 -3.33 -6.60
N ASN A 42 5.10 -2.92 -5.98
CA ASN A 42 6.33 -2.51 -6.67
C ASN A 42 7.33 -3.68 -6.85
N TYR A 43 6.91 -4.91 -6.60
CA TYR A 43 7.71 -6.13 -6.73
C TYR A 43 6.81 -7.25 -7.26
N GLY A 44 7.40 -8.39 -7.61
CA GLY A 44 6.67 -9.56 -8.13
C GLY A 44 5.81 -10.26 -7.09
N LEU A 45 4.76 -9.61 -6.58
CA LEU A 45 3.73 -10.24 -5.74
C LEU A 45 2.75 -11.02 -6.62
N LYS A 46 2.37 -12.21 -6.19
CA LYS A 46 1.43 -13.04 -6.93
C LYS A 46 0.04 -12.39 -6.97
N ASP A 47 -0.65 -12.51 -8.10
CA ASP A 47 -2.00 -11.98 -8.33
C ASP A 47 -2.15 -10.46 -8.10
N SER A 48 -1.04 -9.70 -8.14
CA SER A 48 -1.02 -8.25 -8.05
C SER A 48 -0.82 -7.59 -9.41
N ILE A 49 -1.26 -6.33 -9.50
CA ILE A 49 -0.93 -5.44 -10.61
C ILE A 49 0.36 -4.69 -10.25
N PRO A 50 1.37 -4.67 -11.13
CA PRO A 50 2.59 -3.91 -10.88
C PRO A 50 2.31 -2.40 -10.88
N LEU A 51 2.97 -1.68 -9.97
CA LEU A 51 2.98 -0.22 -9.90
C LEU A 51 4.28 0.30 -10.53
N GLU A 52 4.28 0.43 -11.85
CA GLU A 52 5.45 0.78 -12.66
C GLU A 52 5.42 2.24 -13.13
N HIS A 53 4.21 2.74 -13.39
CA HIS A 53 3.99 4.07 -13.95
C HIS A 53 2.98 4.86 -13.10
N TYR A 54 3.07 6.19 -13.10
CA TYR A 54 2.25 7.01 -12.20
C TYR A 54 0.75 6.86 -12.49
N THR A 55 0.39 6.57 -13.74
CA THR A 55 -1.00 6.29 -14.15
C THR A 55 -1.55 4.99 -13.57
N ASP A 56 -0.73 4.10 -13.03
CA ASP A 56 -1.23 2.88 -12.38
C ASP A 56 -2.03 3.21 -11.10
N TRP A 57 -1.80 4.38 -10.50
CA TRP A 57 -2.64 4.89 -9.42
C TRP A 57 -4.10 5.11 -9.82
N TYR A 58 -4.39 5.29 -11.11
CA TYR A 58 -5.77 5.36 -11.59
C TYR A 58 -6.50 4.03 -11.36
N LYS A 59 -5.83 2.90 -11.58
CA LYS A 59 -6.40 1.57 -11.27
C LYS A 59 -6.62 1.41 -9.77
N VAL A 60 -5.73 1.95 -8.94
CA VAL A 60 -5.91 1.97 -7.47
C VAL A 60 -7.14 2.81 -7.09
N ALA A 61 -7.35 3.96 -7.74
CA ALA A 61 -8.52 4.80 -7.51
C ALA A 61 -9.83 4.12 -7.95
N GLU A 62 -9.82 3.34 -9.03
CA GLU A 62 -10.95 2.50 -9.46
C GLU A 62 -11.22 1.38 -8.45
N ALA A 63 -10.17 0.74 -7.95
CA ALA A 63 -10.21 -0.43 -7.07
C ALA A 63 -10.45 -0.06 -5.59
N GLN A 64 -11.64 0.45 -5.27
CA GLN A 64 -12.01 0.79 -3.89
C GLN A 64 -11.78 -0.40 -2.93
N GLY A 65 -10.98 -0.19 -1.88
CA GLY A 65 -10.67 -1.25 -0.91
C GLY A 65 -9.45 -2.12 -1.24
N SER A 66 -8.63 -1.71 -2.22
CA SER A 66 -7.40 -2.43 -2.63
C SER A 66 -6.31 -2.51 -1.55
N ILE A 67 -5.29 -3.32 -1.80
CA ILE A 67 -4.06 -3.36 -1.00
C ILE A 67 -2.87 -3.05 -1.90
N CYS A 68 -2.04 -2.08 -1.52
CA CYS A 68 -0.77 -1.77 -2.16
C CYS A 68 0.39 -2.24 -1.26
N CYS A 69 1.33 -3.01 -1.82
CA CYS A 69 2.49 -3.53 -1.13
C CYS A 69 3.79 -2.91 -1.67
N TRP A 70 4.56 -2.30 -0.77
CA TRP A 70 5.79 -1.58 -1.08
C TRP A 70 6.97 -2.29 -0.44
N ASP A 71 7.70 -3.10 -1.20
CA ASP A 71 8.97 -3.68 -0.74
C ASP A 71 10.11 -2.69 -0.91
N GLU A 72 11.10 -2.79 -0.03
CA GLU A 72 12.22 -1.85 0.10
C GLU A 72 11.75 -0.38 0.09
N ALA A 73 10.75 -0.07 0.92
CA ALA A 73 10.08 1.23 0.98
C ALA A 73 11.06 2.40 1.19
N GLN A 74 12.22 2.19 1.79
CA GLN A 74 13.26 3.22 1.89
C GLN A 74 13.88 3.60 0.54
N MET A 75 13.82 2.73 -0.47
CA MET A 75 14.24 3.04 -1.85
C MET A 75 13.14 3.78 -2.59
N ALA A 76 11.88 3.37 -2.38
CA ALA A 76 10.71 3.99 -2.96
C ALA A 76 10.51 5.42 -2.42
N PHE A 77 10.59 5.61 -1.11
CA PHE A 77 10.26 6.85 -0.39
C PHE A 77 11.49 7.54 0.24
N SER A 78 12.58 7.67 -0.53
CA SER A 78 13.82 8.29 -0.05
C SER A 78 13.89 9.79 -0.34
N ASN A 79 14.10 10.59 0.71
CA ASN A 79 14.33 12.04 0.61
C ASN A 79 15.49 12.46 -0.28
N ARG A 80 16.46 11.56 -0.52
CA ARG A 80 17.65 11.87 -1.32
C ARG A 80 17.42 11.73 -2.81
N LYS A 81 16.42 10.96 -3.23
CA LYS A 81 16.16 10.67 -4.65
C LYS A 81 15.06 11.55 -5.25
N TRP A 82 14.19 12.12 -4.41
CA TRP A 82 13.07 12.91 -4.89
C TRP A 82 13.40 14.40 -4.92
N SER A 83 12.98 15.05 -6.00
CA SER A 83 12.86 16.51 -6.00
C SER A 83 11.86 16.94 -4.91
N LYS A 84 11.96 18.18 -4.45
CA LYS A 84 10.99 18.75 -3.49
C LYS A 84 9.55 18.58 -3.98
N TYR A 85 9.35 18.68 -5.29
CA TYR A 85 8.07 18.47 -5.97
C TYR A 85 7.57 17.00 -5.84
N GLY A 86 8.41 16.02 -6.19
CA GLY A 86 8.03 14.60 -6.08
C GLY A 86 7.71 14.17 -4.65
N ALA A 87 8.42 14.71 -3.66
CA ALA A 87 8.12 14.42 -2.25
C ALA A 87 6.75 14.94 -1.80
N THR A 88 6.32 16.09 -2.32
CA THR A 88 4.97 16.62 -2.08
C THR A 88 3.92 15.73 -2.71
N ILE A 89 4.05 15.40 -4.01
CA ILE A 89 3.08 14.55 -4.73
C ILE A 89 2.93 13.21 -4.02
N ALA A 90 4.03 12.55 -3.66
CA ALA A 90 3.96 11.27 -2.99
C ALA A 90 3.21 11.32 -1.67
N THR A 91 3.44 12.38 -0.88
CA THR A 91 2.73 12.57 0.37
C THR A 91 1.23 12.74 0.12
N GLU A 92 0.86 13.56 -0.86
CA GLU A 92 -0.55 13.80 -1.23
C GLU A 92 -1.23 12.52 -1.72
N VAL A 93 -0.59 11.76 -2.62
CA VAL A 93 -1.09 10.46 -3.07
C VAL A 93 -1.30 9.53 -1.88
N MET A 94 -0.31 9.40 -0.99
CA MET A 94 -0.43 8.53 0.18
C MET A 94 -1.55 8.98 1.11
N MET A 95 -1.77 10.28 1.30
CA MET A 95 -2.91 10.81 2.07
C MET A 95 -4.26 10.46 1.43
N PHE A 96 -4.34 10.46 0.09
CA PHE A 96 -5.57 10.11 -0.63
C PHE A 96 -5.90 8.61 -0.63
N THR A 97 -4.92 7.73 -0.37
CA THR A 97 -5.20 6.29 -0.27
C THR A 97 -6.24 5.96 0.80
N ARG A 98 -6.34 6.75 1.88
CA ARG A 98 -7.42 6.65 2.87
C ARG A 98 -8.82 6.92 2.27
N LYS A 99 -8.94 7.87 1.34
CA LYS A 99 -10.21 8.18 0.66
C LYS A 99 -10.59 7.08 -0.33
N MET A 100 -9.60 6.49 -1.00
CA MET A 100 -9.76 5.31 -1.87
C MET A 100 -9.99 4.00 -1.08
N LYS A 101 -9.90 4.05 0.26
CA LYS A 101 -9.93 2.88 1.16
C LYS A 101 -8.83 1.85 0.82
N SER A 102 -7.75 2.28 0.19
CA SER A 102 -6.64 1.40 -0.18
C SER A 102 -5.68 1.24 0.99
N VAL A 103 -5.55 0.01 1.49
CA VAL A 103 -4.55 -0.32 2.51
C VAL A 103 -3.16 -0.29 1.90
N GLN A 104 -2.20 0.23 2.65
CA GLN A 104 -0.80 0.37 2.29
C GLN A 104 0.01 -0.48 3.26
N ILE A 105 0.80 -1.40 2.72
CA ILE A 105 1.73 -2.22 3.50
C ILE A 105 3.13 -1.92 2.99
N TYR A 106 3.97 -1.35 3.85
CA TYR A 106 5.36 -1.03 3.56
C TYR A 106 6.28 -2.07 4.20
N CYS A 107 7.41 -2.35 3.55
CA CYS A 107 8.45 -3.21 4.07
C CYS A 107 9.81 -2.52 3.91
N SER A 108 10.62 -2.48 4.97
CA SER A 108 11.97 -1.90 4.97
C SER A 108 12.78 -2.44 6.15
N PRO A 109 14.12 -2.39 6.13
CA PRO A 109 14.93 -2.74 7.29
C PRO A 109 14.54 -1.98 8.58
N SER A 110 14.20 -0.70 8.44
CA SER A 110 13.84 0.18 9.55
C SER A 110 12.94 1.30 9.05
N ILE A 111 11.88 1.59 9.82
CA ILE A 111 10.98 2.72 9.53
C ILE A 111 11.74 4.05 9.47
N ASN A 112 12.81 4.21 10.26
CA ASN A 112 13.61 5.43 10.31
C ASN A 112 14.34 5.76 9.01
N ASN A 113 14.46 4.78 8.08
CA ASN A 113 15.08 5.00 6.78
C ASN A 113 14.10 5.61 5.75
N VAL A 114 12.82 5.71 6.10
CA VAL A 114 11.76 6.23 5.25
C VAL A 114 11.50 7.71 5.56
N ASP A 115 11.06 8.47 4.55
CA ASP A 115 10.71 9.88 4.73
C ASP A 115 9.77 10.11 5.94
N SER A 116 10.01 11.20 6.65
CA SER A 116 9.26 11.53 7.87
C SER A 116 7.77 11.72 7.62
N ARG A 117 7.35 12.21 6.45
CA ARG A 117 5.92 12.40 6.15
C ARG A 117 5.21 11.07 6.01
N ILE A 118 5.85 10.10 5.36
CA ILE A 118 5.34 8.72 5.28
C ILE A 118 5.31 8.07 6.66
N ARG A 119 6.34 8.29 7.50
CA ARG A 119 6.32 7.79 8.88
C ARG A 119 5.15 8.33 9.68
N GLN A 120 4.81 9.61 9.53
CA GLN A 120 3.73 10.26 10.28
C GLN A 120 2.34 9.66 9.99
N ILE A 121 2.13 9.10 8.79
CA ILE A 121 0.84 8.50 8.42
C ILE A 121 0.73 7.01 8.74
N VAL A 122 1.84 6.35 9.13
CA VAL A 122 1.84 4.93 9.52
C VAL A 122 1.07 4.75 10.83
N GLU A 123 0.12 3.83 10.86
CA GLU A 123 -0.70 3.57 12.04
C GLU A 123 -0.20 2.36 12.82
N VAL A 124 0.23 1.31 12.12
CA VAL A 124 0.67 0.05 12.75
C VAL A 124 2.10 -0.29 12.35
N LEU A 125 2.97 -0.46 13.34
CA LEU A 125 4.32 -0.98 13.15
C LEU A 125 4.37 -2.47 13.48
N ILE A 126 4.88 -3.26 12.54
CA ILE A 126 5.02 -4.71 12.64
C ILE A 126 6.50 -5.07 12.65
N ASN A 127 7.00 -5.51 13.79
CA ASN A 127 8.38 -5.99 13.93
C ASN A 127 8.44 -7.49 13.63
N VAL A 128 9.24 -7.87 12.64
CA VAL A 128 9.44 -9.25 12.23
C VAL A 128 10.85 -9.70 12.55
N ARG A 129 10.96 -10.86 13.21
CA ARG A 129 12.23 -11.48 13.54
C ARG A 129 12.19 -12.97 13.22
N LYS A 130 13.15 -13.44 12.42
CA LYS A 130 13.41 -14.87 12.23
C LYS A 130 14.12 -15.43 13.46
N ILE A 131 13.61 -16.51 14.04
CA ILE A 131 14.18 -17.20 15.20
C ILE A 131 14.76 -18.54 14.73
N GLY A 132 15.85 -18.47 13.96
CA GLY A 132 16.49 -19.65 13.37
C GLY A 132 15.47 -20.55 12.65
N ASP A 133 15.53 -21.85 12.92
CA ASP A 133 14.61 -22.85 12.36
C ASP A 133 13.30 -23.01 13.15
N ARG A 134 13.10 -22.25 14.23
CA ARG A 134 11.84 -22.30 14.98
C ARG A 134 10.71 -21.64 14.21
N GLY A 135 10.98 -20.51 13.56
CA GLY A 135 9.96 -19.75 12.83
C GLY A 135 10.18 -18.24 12.89
N PHE A 136 9.09 -17.49 12.76
CA PHE A 136 9.07 -16.02 12.75
C PHE A 136 8.26 -15.49 13.91
N ALA A 137 8.82 -14.56 14.68
CA ALA A 137 8.07 -13.76 15.64
C ALA A 137 7.61 -12.46 14.97
N ILE A 138 6.35 -12.11 15.18
CA ILE A 138 5.66 -10.98 14.57
C ILE A 138 5.02 -10.18 15.70
N HIS A 139 5.46 -8.94 15.90
CA HIS A 139 4.99 -8.09 16.98
C HIS A 139 4.32 -6.85 16.39
N PHE A 140 3.05 -6.63 16.73
CA PHE A 140 2.25 -5.50 16.30
C PHE A 140 2.23 -4.43 17.39
N MET A 141 2.45 -3.20 16.98
CA MET A 141 2.48 -2.03 17.84
C MET A 141 1.71 -0.91 17.16
N ASP A 142 0.94 -0.15 17.94
CA ASP A 142 0.40 1.12 17.48
C ASP A 142 1.58 2.08 17.34
N TYR A 143 1.82 2.57 16.13
CA TYR A 143 2.98 3.41 15.87
C TYR A 143 2.83 4.83 16.44
N GLN A 144 1.59 5.30 16.57
CA GLN A 144 1.28 6.66 17.01
C GLN A 144 1.41 6.78 18.53
N THR A 145 0.95 5.77 19.26
CA THR A 145 0.99 5.76 20.74
C THR A 145 2.19 4.98 21.30
N GLY A 146 2.79 4.10 20.50
CA GLY A 146 3.79 3.14 20.96
C GLY A 146 3.20 1.95 21.72
N GLU A 147 1.88 1.83 21.78
CA GLU A 147 1.20 0.79 22.55
C GLU A 147 1.37 -0.59 21.92
N PHE A 148 1.65 -1.59 22.76
CA PHE A 148 1.69 -2.98 22.32
C PHE A 148 0.28 -3.46 21.97
N MET A 149 0.09 -3.95 20.75
CA MET A 149 -1.22 -4.45 20.31
C MET A 149 -1.29 -5.97 20.41
N HIS A 150 -0.33 -6.67 19.79
CA HIS A 150 -0.42 -8.11 19.63
C HIS A 150 0.94 -8.75 19.31
N ARG A 151 1.07 -10.04 19.61
CA ARG A 151 2.22 -10.85 19.23
C ARG A 151 1.75 -12.17 18.65
N GLN A 152 2.33 -12.54 17.52
CA GLN A 152 2.09 -13.79 16.84
C GLN A 152 3.42 -14.51 16.56
N PHE A 153 3.35 -15.84 16.51
CA PHE A 153 4.47 -16.68 16.08
C PHE A 153 4.03 -17.55 14.90
N LEU A 154 4.82 -17.54 13.83
CA LEU A 154 4.66 -18.41 12.67
C LEU A 154 5.72 -19.50 12.71
N PRO A 155 5.37 -20.74 13.09
CA PRO A 155 6.30 -21.86 13.09
C PRO A 155 6.90 -22.11 11.71
N MET A 156 8.16 -22.55 11.67
CA MET A 156 8.88 -22.77 10.42
C MET A 156 8.21 -23.80 9.51
N TRP A 157 7.57 -24.83 10.06
CA TRP A 157 6.85 -25.83 9.26
C TRP A 157 5.65 -25.20 8.51
N LYS A 158 4.97 -24.21 9.09
CA LYS A 158 3.92 -23.44 8.40
C LYS A 158 4.54 -22.49 7.38
N ALA A 159 5.61 -21.80 7.75
CA ALA A 159 6.31 -20.90 6.83
C ALA A 159 6.80 -21.64 5.58
N LYS A 160 7.38 -22.84 5.72
CA LYS A 160 7.78 -23.70 4.59
C LYS A 160 6.61 -24.06 3.67
N LYS A 161 5.41 -24.29 4.22
CA LYS A 161 4.21 -24.50 3.40
C LYS A 161 3.81 -23.22 2.64
N ILE A 162 3.92 -22.06 3.29
CA ILE A 162 3.62 -20.76 2.66
C ILE A 162 4.63 -20.45 1.55
N PHE A 163 5.92 -20.69 1.76
CA PHE A 163 6.95 -20.51 0.72
C PHE A 163 6.63 -21.33 -0.54
N LYS A 164 6.12 -22.56 -0.38
CA LYS A 164 5.72 -23.41 -1.52
C LYS A 164 4.54 -22.85 -2.33
N LEU A 165 3.78 -21.89 -1.80
CA LEU A 165 2.70 -21.25 -2.54
C LEU A 165 3.21 -20.24 -3.60
N GLY A 166 4.49 -19.87 -3.52
CA GLY A 166 5.10 -18.90 -4.44
C GLY A 166 4.38 -17.56 -4.43
N LEU A 167 4.09 -17.03 -3.22
CA LEU A 167 3.32 -15.79 -3.09
C LEU A 167 4.05 -14.57 -3.65
N TYR A 168 5.37 -14.63 -3.80
CA TYR A 168 6.14 -13.57 -4.43
C TYR A 168 7.40 -14.13 -5.10
N ASP A 169 7.92 -13.38 -6.05
CA ASP A 169 9.20 -13.61 -6.71
C ASP A 169 10.31 -12.90 -5.93
N THR A 170 11.35 -13.64 -5.58
CA THR A 170 12.52 -13.16 -4.84
C THR A 170 13.59 -12.57 -5.74
N ASP A 171 13.57 -12.88 -7.04
CA ASP A 171 14.62 -12.54 -8.00
C ASP A 171 14.31 -11.23 -8.75
N THR A 172 13.04 -10.84 -8.80
CA THR A 172 12.60 -9.58 -9.40
C THR A 172 13.06 -8.38 -8.55
N MET A 173 13.73 -7.41 -9.19
CA MET A 173 14.12 -6.17 -8.53
C MET A 173 12.90 -5.32 -8.16
N VAL A 174 12.99 -4.63 -7.03
CA VAL A 174 11.97 -3.68 -6.62
C VAL A 174 11.95 -2.45 -7.54
N LEU A 175 10.76 -2.03 -7.89
CA LEU A 175 10.49 -0.82 -8.66
C LEU A 175 10.42 0.39 -7.72
N GLY A 176 10.74 1.57 -8.26
CA GLY A 176 10.59 2.83 -7.55
C GLY A 176 9.12 3.18 -7.31
N PHE A 177 8.87 4.21 -6.51
CA PHE A 177 7.52 4.76 -6.36
C PHE A 177 7.15 5.54 -7.63
N PRO A 178 6.08 5.18 -8.33
CA PRO A 178 5.75 5.81 -9.60
C PRO A 178 5.10 7.18 -9.37
N LEU A 179 5.75 8.23 -9.87
CA LEU A 179 5.32 9.62 -9.75
C LEU A 179 5.40 10.36 -11.09
N PRO A 180 4.52 11.35 -11.31
CA PRO A 180 4.69 12.34 -12.38
C PRO A 180 6.03 13.05 -12.26
N SER A 181 6.64 13.35 -13.41
CA SER A 181 7.99 13.94 -13.46
C SER A 181 7.97 15.47 -13.51
N THR A 182 6.87 16.04 -14.02
CA THR A 182 6.70 17.48 -14.21
C THR A 182 5.49 18.03 -13.47
N GLU A 183 5.47 19.35 -13.24
CA GLU A 183 4.36 20.03 -12.57
C GLU A 183 3.03 19.90 -13.32
N ARG A 184 3.09 20.01 -14.65
CA ARG A 184 1.94 19.83 -15.53
C ARG A 184 1.36 18.41 -15.40
N GLU A 185 2.21 17.39 -15.49
CA GLU A 185 1.77 16.00 -15.35
C GLU A 185 1.18 15.73 -13.97
N GLY A 186 1.72 16.35 -12.91
CA GLY A 186 1.18 16.15 -11.56
C GLY A 186 -0.20 16.80 -11.36
N ASN A 187 -0.44 17.98 -11.94
CA ASN A 187 -1.77 18.61 -11.90
C ASN A 187 -2.80 17.75 -12.66
N GLU A 188 -2.48 17.38 -13.90
CA GLU A 188 -3.34 16.49 -14.71
C GLU A 188 -3.57 15.14 -14.02
N PHE A 189 -2.54 14.61 -13.35
CA PHE A 189 -2.62 13.38 -12.59
C PHE A 189 -3.63 13.45 -11.45
N PHE A 190 -3.59 14.50 -10.61
CA PHE A 190 -4.51 14.61 -9.49
C PHE A 190 -5.96 14.86 -9.93
N GLU A 191 -6.17 15.68 -10.96
CA GLU A 191 -7.49 15.90 -11.55
C GLU A 191 -8.08 14.58 -12.06
N THR A 192 -7.30 13.83 -12.84
CA THR A 192 -7.72 12.53 -13.38
C THR A 192 -7.99 11.51 -12.25
N LEU A 193 -7.13 11.48 -11.23
CA LEU A 193 -7.25 10.59 -10.10
C LEU A 193 -8.53 10.87 -9.30
N GLU A 194 -8.89 12.14 -9.10
CA GLU A 194 -10.12 12.56 -8.44
C GLU A 194 -11.37 12.18 -9.26
N GLU A 195 -11.37 12.46 -10.56
CA GLU A 195 -12.49 12.11 -11.46
C GLU A 195 -12.78 10.61 -11.48
N ILE A 196 -11.72 9.80 -11.60
CA ILE A 196 -11.82 8.33 -11.58
C ILE A 196 -12.32 7.85 -10.23
N HIS A 197 -11.78 8.40 -9.14
CA HIS A 197 -12.22 8.05 -7.80
C HIS A 197 -13.70 8.37 -7.59
N ASP A 198 -14.16 9.56 -7.99
CA ASP A 198 -15.55 10.01 -7.90
C ASP A 198 -16.50 9.13 -8.70
N LYS A 199 -16.10 8.75 -9.91
CA LYS A 199 -16.83 7.79 -10.72
C LYS A 199 -16.95 6.43 -10.03
N ALA A 200 -15.86 5.93 -9.45
CA ALA A 200 -15.82 4.61 -8.78
C ALA A 200 -16.71 4.56 -7.53
N ARG A 201 -16.83 5.66 -6.78
CA ARG A 201 -17.76 5.76 -5.63
C ARG A 201 -19.21 6.05 -6.04
N GLY A 202 -19.51 6.17 -7.34
CA GLY A 202 -20.84 6.53 -7.84
C GLY A 202 -21.26 7.97 -7.50
N THR A 203 -20.32 8.81 -7.09
CA THR A 203 -20.55 10.22 -6.75
C THR A 203 -20.22 11.03 -7.99
N VAL A 204 -21.00 10.85 -9.04
CA VAL A 204 -21.00 11.84 -10.12
C VAL A 204 -21.32 13.18 -9.45
N ARG A 205 -20.64 14.27 -9.81
CA ARG A 205 -21.07 15.66 -9.57
C ARG A 205 -22.44 15.95 -10.25
N ARG A 206 -23.40 15.03 -10.18
CA ARG A 206 -24.77 15.16 -10.69
C ARG A 206 -25.52 16.27 -9.96
N ALA A 207 -25.23 16.50 -8.68
CA ALA A 207 -25.88 17.58 -7.95
C ALA A 207 -25.43 18.97 -8.43
N ALA A 208 -24.16 19.20 -8.76
CA ALA A 208 -23.69 20.55 -9.08
C ALA A 208 -24.06 20.99 -10.50
N HIS A 209 -24.01 20.08 -11.49
CA HIS A 209 -24.34 20.45 -12.87
C HIS A 209 -25.85 20.53 -13.11
N GLU A 210 -26.66 19.62 -12.56
CA GLU A 210 -28.13 19.64 -12.71
C GLU A 210 -28.76 20.84 -11.98
N LEU A 211 -28.19 21.29 -10.85
CA LEU A 211 -28.59 22.53 -10.16
C LEU A 211 -28.13 23.81 -10.90
N LEU A 212 -27.04 23.76 -11.67
CA LEU A 212 -26.52 24.92 -12.42
C LEU A 212 -27.13 25.06 -13.82
N THR A 213 -27.66 23.99 -14.43
CA THR A 213 -28.24 24.05 -15.78
C THR A 213 -29.77 23.98 -15.84
N GLY A 214 -30.47 24.00 -14.70
CA GLY A 214 -31.91 24.26 -14.66
C GLY A 214 -32.78 23.30 -15.50
N ALA A 215 -32.37 22.04 -15.66
CA ALA A 215 -33.11 21.05 -16.45
C ALA A 215 -33.98 20.13 -15.58
N ALA A 216 -34.70 20.72 -14.63
CA ALA A 216 -35.86 20.09 -14.00
C ALA A 216 -37.10 20.96 -14.27
N ALA A 217 -37.42 21.10 -15.56
CA ALA A 217 -38.70 21.58 -16.03
C ALA A 217 -39.10 20.75 -17.25
N LEU A 218 -39.80 19.64 -16.97
CA LEU A 218 -40.97 19.10 -17.66
C LEU A 218 -41.26 17.68 -17.14
#